data_AF-A0A4U7EYA2-F1
#
_entry.id   AF-A0A4U7EYA2-F1
#
_cell.length_a   1.000
_cell.length_b   1.000
_cell.length_c   1.000
_cell.angle_alpha   90.00
_cell.angle_beta   90.00
_cell.angle_gamma   90.00
#
_symmetry.space_group_name_H-M   'P 1'
#
loop_
_entity.id
_entity.type
_entity.pdbx_description
1 polymer ?
#
loop_
_entity_poly.entity_id
_entity_poly.type
_entity_poly.pdbx_seq_one_letter_code
_entity_poly.pdbx_strand_id
1 'polypeptide(L)'
;VVTPSEDAGGRAVYCVPSALRERAERRFVEAARDRDGGFHDSVSREVRTDRAGDHAGERATGVVRDLIGDAGGDGTALVPASIPHDAAVYLERAGNELASTDAVATARSLKTDAEIDRLGRIQRAAVAGVSRARTVLAESAVEGARPTGDDRPDRRPALRWDGSPLTAERLRRAVNVALAAEGVGDAGDTAIGVGGSAT
;
A
#
# COMPACT_ATOMS: atom_id res chain seq x y z
N VAL A 1 13.25 -12.44 -1.24
CA VAL A 1 14.59 -12.83 -1.71
C VAL A 1 14.56 -12.80 -3.21
N VAL A 2 15.44 -12.04 -3.84
CA VAL A 2 15.59 -11.99 -5.30
C VAL A 2 16.88 -12.72 -5.60
N THR A 3 16.80 -13.87 -6.25
CA THR A 3 17.98 -14.62 -6.71
C THR A 3 18.31 -14.17 -8.14
N PRO A 4 19.53 -13.70 -8.43
CA PRO A 4 19.92 -13.40 -9.80
C PRO A 4 20.12 -14.72 -10.56
N SER A 5 19.34 -14.93 -11.61
CA SER A 5 19.57 -15.97 -12.63
C SER A 5 19.65 -15.24 -13.96
N GLU A 6 20.77 -15.40 -14.67
CA GLU A 6 21.10 -14.60 -15.85
C GLU A 6 20.25 -14.91 -17.11
N ASP A 7 19.29 -15.84 -17.04
CA ASP A 7 18.47 -16.21 -18.21
C ASP A 7 17.00 -16.57 -17.90
N ALA A 8 16.52 -16.31 -16.68
CA ALA A 8 15.12 -16.49 -16.31
C ALA A 8 14.66 -15.29 -15.49
N GLY A 9 13.57 -14.62 -15.93
CA GLY A 9 12.99 -13.50 -15.19
C GLY A 9 12.88 -13.79 -13.70
N GLY A 10 13.21 -12.79 -12.86
CA GLY A 10 13.32 -12.98 -11.41
C GLY A 10 12.07 -13.63 -10.80
N ARG A 11 12.21 -14.34 -9.69
CA ARG A 11 11.07 -14.90 -8.95
C ARG A 11 10.83 -14.13 -7.66
N ALA A 12 9.59 -13.79 -7.36
CA ALA A 12 9.20 -13.16 -6.11
C ALA A 12 8.03 -13.90 -5.45
N VAL A 13 8.22 -14.22 -4.17
CA VAL A 13 7.25 -14.99 -3.37
C VAL A 13 6.74 -14.11 -2.24
N TYR A 14 5.42 -13.96 -2.13
CA TYR A 14 4.80 -13.24 -1.02
C TYR A 14 4.11 -14.22 -0.07
N CYS A 15 4.68 -14.38 1.12
CA CYS A 15 4.12 -15.23 2.17
C CYS A 15 3.10 -14.46 3.00
N VAL A 16 1.85 -14.91 3.01
CA VAL A 16 0.76 -14.27 3.77
C VAL A 16 -0.09 -15.30 4.51
N PRO A 17 -0.76 -14.92 5.61
CA PRO A 17 -1.82 -15.73 6.20
C PRO A 17 -2.90 -16.09 5.16
N SER A 18 -3.51 -17.27 5.28
CA SER A 18 -4.54 -17.76 4.34
C SER A 18 -5.71 -16.80 4.17
N ALA A 19 -6.13 -16.13 5.26
CA ALA A 19 -7.18 -15.11 5.23
C ALA A 19 -6.87 -13.91 4.32
N LEU A 20 -5.59 -13.70 3.97
CA LEU A 20 -5.16 -12.61 3.09
C LEU A 20 -4.84 -13.06 1.66
N ARG A 21 -4.99 -14.36 1.33
CA ARG A 21 -4.60 -14.94 0.03
C ARG A 21 -5.18 -14.15 -1.14
N GLU A 22 -6.49 -14.01 -1.18
CA GLU A 22 -7.21 -13.40 -2.31
C GLU A 22 -6.79 -11.93 -2.50
N ARG A 23 -6.62 -11.19 -1.40
CA ARG A 23 -6.12 -9.81 -1.44
C ARG A 23 -4.67 -9.75 -1.93
N ALA A 24 -3.83 -10.69 -1.50
CA ALA A 24 -2.44 -10.78 -1.92
C ALA A 24 -2.34 -11.14 -3.40
N GLU A 25 -3.11 -12.11 -3.90
CA GLU A 25 -3.14 -12.49 -5.33
C GLU A 25 -3.52 -11.29 -6.21
N ARG A 26 -4.60 -10.59 -5.87
CA ARG A 26 -4.99 -9.36 -6.57
C ARG A 26 -3.90 -8.30 -6.59
N ARG A 27 -3.29 -8.00 -5.43
CA ARG A 27 -2.38 -6.85 -5.27
C ARG A 27 -0.94 -7.14 -5.67
N PHE A 28 -0.50 -8.39 -5.57
CA PHE A 28 0.87 -8.79 -5.81
C PHE A 28 1.02 -9.44 -7.17
N VAL A 29 0.13 -10.35 -7.56
CA VAL A 29 0.23 -11.10 -8.82
C VAL A 29 -0.53 -10.39 -9.93
N GLU A 30 -1.85 -10.22 -9.79
CA GLU A 30 -2.70 -9.68 -10.85
C GLU A 30 -2.38 -8.22 -11.17
N ALA A 31 -2.19 -7.38 -10.14
CA ALA A 31 -1.82 -5.98 -10.33
C ALA A 31 -0.46 -5.79 -11.03
N ALA A 32 0.37 -6.84 -11.08
CA ALA A 32 1.65 -6.83 -11.76
C ALA A 32 1.60 -7.44 -13.17
N ARG A 33 0.45 -7.93 -13.62
CA ARG A 33 0.29 -8.38 -14.99
C ARG A 33 0.10 -7.21 -15.95
N ASP A 34 0.65 -7.35 -17.16
CA ASP A 34 0.34 -6.51 -18.29
C ASP A 34 -0.92 -7.01 -19.03
N ARG A 35 -1.25 -6.37 -20.15
CA ARG A 35 -2.42 -6.72 -20.97
C ARG A 35 -2.26 -8.04 -21.72
N ASP A 36 -1.04 -8.48 -21.94
CA ASP A 36 -0.69 -9.69 -22.68
C ASP A 36 -0.56 -10.91 -21.75
N GLY A 37 -0.77 -10.72 -20.45
CA GLY A 37 -0.70 -11.74 -19.41
C GLY A 37 0.70 -11.95 -18.82
N GLY A 38 1.71 -11.24 -19.34
CA GLY A 38 3.08 -11.20 -18.81
C GLY A 38 3.20 -10.33 -17.55
N PHE A 39 4.37 -10.31 -16.93
CA PHE A 39 4.67 -9.39 -15.83
C PHE A 39 5.40 -8.16 -16.38
N HIS A 40 4.89 -6.97 -16.07
CA HIS A 40 5.42 -5.68 -16.58
C HIS A 40 6.87 -5.37 -16.16
N ASP A 41 7.44 -6.12 -15.23
CA ASP A 41 8.83 -5.99 -14.75
C ASP A 41 9.62 -7.30 -14.87
N SER A 42 9.14 -8.24 -15.70
CA SER A 42 9.72 -9.58 -15.92
C SER A 42 9.92 -10.44 -14.67
N VAL A 43 9.41 -10.04 -13.50
CA VAL A 43 9.46 -10.82 -12.27
C VAL A 43 8.23 -11.72 -12.17
N SER A 44 8.43 -13.03 -12.20
CA SER A 44 7.37 -14.00 -11.90
C SER A 44 6.99 -13.96 -10.42
N ARG A 45 5.67 -13.92 -10.14
CA ARG A 45 5.15 -13.72 -8.79
C ARG A 45 4.22 -14.83 -8.36
N GLU A 46 4.38 -15.27 -7.11
CA GLU A 46 3.50 -16.24 -6.47
C GLU A 46 3.15 -15.83 -5.03
N VAL A 47 1.96 -16.22 -4.59
CA VAL A 47 1.51 -16.06 -3.20
C VAL A 47 1.55 -17.44 -2.53
N ARG A 48 2.20 -17.52 -1.36
CA ARG A 48 2.20 -18.72 -0.53
C ARG A 48 1.50 -18.45 0.78
N THR A 49 0.70 -19.42 1.22
CA THR A 49 0.02 -19.34 2.53
C THR A 49 0.27 -20.55 3.42
N ASP A 50 1.04 -21.52 2.93
CA ASP A 50 1.51 -22.61 3.77
C ASP A 50 2.37 -22.04 4.88
N ARG A 51 2.51 -22.75 6.01
CA ARG A 51 3.32 -22.30 7.15
C ARG A 51 2.86 -20.97 7.75
N ALA A 52 1.57 -20.62 7.61
CA ALA A 52 1.02 -19.37 8.14
C ALA A 52 1.14 -19.25 9.68
N GLY A 53 1.21 -20.38 10.39
CA GLY A 53 1.46 -20.42 11.84
C GLY A 53 2.93 -20.30 12.24
N ASP A 54 3.86 -20.49 11.30
CA ASP A 54 5.30 -20.48 11.56
C ASP A 54 5.81 -19.04 11.78
N HIS A 55 7.02 -18.90 12.30
CA HIS A 55 7.63 -17.58 12.39
C HIS A 55 7.92 -17.02 10.98
N ALA A 56 7.90 -15.69 10.81
CA ALA A 56 8.17 -15.08 9.50
C ALA A 56 9.54 -15.48 8.92
N GLY A 57 10.54 -15.67 9.78
CA GLY A 57 11.86 -16.18 9.42
C GLY A 57 11.82 -17.61 8.88
N GLU A 58 11.12 -18.53 9.56
CA GLU A 58 10.98 -19.92 9.13
C GLU A 58 10.30 -20.03 7.75
N ARG A 59 9.27 -19.22 7.52
CA ARG A 59 8.64 -19.13 6.19
C ARG A 59 9.62 -18.65 5.13
N ALA A 60 10.40 -17.61 5.44
CA ALA A 60 11.40 -17.07 4.51
C ALA A 60 12.45 -18.12 4.18
N THR A 61 12.98 -18.81 5.19
CA THR A 61 13.91 -19.93 5.03
C THR A 61 13.34 -21.03 4.15
N GLY A 62 12.07 -21.44 4.39
CA GLY A 62 11.41 -22.44 3.57
C GLY A 62 11.33 -22.03 2.10
N VAL A 63 11.00 -20.78 1.82
CA VAL A 63 10.98 -20.24 0.45
C VAL A 63 12.37 -20.21 -0.17
N VAL A 64 13.39 -19.75 0.56
CA VAL A 64 14.77 -19.68 0.07
C VAL A 64 15.26 -21.08 -0.31
N ARG A 65 15.05 -22.06 0.56
CA ARG A 65 15.39 -23.45 0.28
C ARG A 65 14.66 -23.99 -0.95
N ASP A 66 13.35 -23.73 -1.07
CA ASP A 66 12.57 -24.20 -2.21
C ASP A 66 12.98 -23.51 -3.53
N LEU A 67 13.53 -22.29 -3.47
CA LEU A 67 14.02 -21.54 -4.64
C LEU A 67 15.42 -21.96 -5.08
N ILE A 68 16.31 -22.25 -4.13
CA ILE A 68 17.72 -22.60 -4.40
C ILE A 68 17.89 -24.12 -4.59
N GLY A 69 16.97 -24.94 -4.06
CA GLY A 69 17.01 -26.41 -4.12
C GLY A 69 18.02 -27.03 -3.15
N ASP A 70 18.24 -28.34 -3.27
CA ASP A 70 19.24 -29.11 -2.49
C ASP A 70 20.68 -28.93 -3.01
N ALA A 71 20.93 -27.92 -3.85
CA ALA A 71 22.28 -27.51 -4.23
C ALA A 71 22.95 -26.89 -2.99
N GLY A 72 23.37 -27.77 -2.08
CA GLY A 72 24.07 -27.42 -0.86
C GLY A 72 25.33 -26.63 -1.21
N GLY A 73 25.39 -25.41 -0.72
CA GLY A 73 26.54 -24.53 -0.84
C GLY A 73 26.23 -23.22 -0.13
N ASP A 74 27.23 -22.64 0.51
CA ASP A 74 27.22 -21.34 1.19
C ASP A 74 26.66 -20.21 0.32
N GLY A 75 25.34 -20.14 0.21
CA GLY A 75 24.65 -19.13 -0.55
C GLY A 75 24.55 -17.86 0.28
N THR A 76 25.20 -16.78 -0.16
CA THR A 76 25.00 -15.47 0.44
C THR A 76 23.62 -14.94 0.06
N ALA A 77 22.72 -14.85 1.04
CA ALA A 77 21.42 -14.21 0.89
C ALA A 77 21.56 -12.70 1.05
N LEU A 78 21.23 -11.97 -0.02
CA LEU A 78 21.16 -10.51 -0.01
C LEU A 78 19.88 -10.06 0.69
N VAL A 79 20.03 -9.32 1.80
CA VAL A 79 18.92 -8.85 2.65
C VAL A 79 18.96 -7.34 2.85
N PRO A 80 17.82 -6.65 2.99
CA PRO A 80 17.83 -5.26 3.44
C PRO A 80 18.45 -5.14 4.84
N ALA A 81 19.12 -4.02 5.10
CA ALA A 81 19.66 -3.71 6.44
C ALA A 81 18.58 -3.69 7.54
N SER A 82 17.30 -3.51 7.17
CA SER A 82 16.15 -3.48 8.08
C SER A 82 15.46 -4.84 8.26
N ILE A 83 16.07 -5.95 7.81
CA ILE A 83 15.51 -7.28 8.05
C ILE A 83 15.27 -7.51 9.56
N PRO A 84 14.09 -8.02 9.97
CA PRO A 84 13.84 -8.34 11.37
C PRO A 84 14.89 -9.31 11.90
N HIS A 85 15.43 -9.06 13.10
CA HIS A 85 16.51 -9.86 13.69
C HIS A 85 16.18 -11.37 13.70
N ASP A 86 14.98 -11.74 14.15
CA ASP A 86 14.56 -13.14 14.17
C ASP A 86 14.58 -13.78 12.77
N ALA A 87 14.21 -13.03 11.73
CA ALA A 87 14.26 -13.54 10.36
C ALA A 87 15.70 -13.76 9.90
N ALA A 88 16.64 -12.89 10.27
CA ALA A 88 18.06 -13.09 10.01
C ALA A 88 18.58 -14.36 10.70
N VAL A 89 18.26 -14.54 12.00
CA VAL A 89 18.67 -15.73 12.76
C VAL A 89 18.14 -17.02 12.14
N TYR A 90 16.90 -17.07 11.65
CA TYR A 90 16.35 -18.25 10.98
C TYR A 90 17.02 -18.54 9.64
N LEU A 91 17.44 -17.51 8.90
CA LEU A 91 18.14 -17.68 7.63
C LEU A 91 19.58 -18.20 7.86
N GLU A 92 20.29 -17.64 8.84
CA GLU A 92 21.64 -18.06 9.22
C GLU A 92 21.67 -19.50 9.75
N ARG A 93 20.72 -19.86 10.62
CA ARG A 93 20.58 -21.24 11.13
C ARG A 93 20.28 -22.27 10.03
N ALA A 94 19.76 -21.81 8.91
CA ALA A 94 19.52 -22.65 7.74
C ALA A 94 20.72 -22.74 6.79
N GLY A 95 21.89 -22.19 7.19
CA GLY A 95 23.13 -22.27 6.44
C GLY A 95 23.32 -21.17 5.39
N ASN A 96 22.57 -20.07 5.47
CA ASN A 96 22.77 -18.93 4.58
C ASN A 96 23.73 -17.91 5.22
N GLU A 97 24.74 -17.47 4.49
CA GLU A 97 25.46 -16.25 4.84
C GLU A 97 24.57 -15.04 4.51
N LEU A 98 24.56 -13.99 5.34
CA LEU A 98 23.77 -12.79 5.07
C LEU A 98 24.68 -11.63 4.65
N ALA A 99 24.33 -10.98 3.55
CA ALA A 99 24.95 -9.71 3.17
C ALA A 99 23.89 -8.63 2.99
N SER A 100 24.15 -7.45 3.56
CA SER A 100 23.27 -6.29 3.38
C SER A 100 23.31 -5.81 1.93
N THR A 101 22.15 -5.43 1.39
CA THR A 101 22.04 -4.84 0.06
C THR A 101 21.14 -3.61 0.05
N ASP A 102 21.46 -2.66 -0.83
CA ASP A 102 20.62 -1.51 -1.17
C ASP A 102 19.84 -1.72 -2.48
N ALA A 103 19.90 -2.91 -3.08
CA ALA A 103 19.30 -3.19 -4.39
C ALA A 103 17.82 -2.77 -4.49
N VAL A 104 17.05 -2.94 -3.40
CA VAL A 104 15.64 -2.51 -3.33
C VAL A 104 15.51 -0.98 -3.29
N ALA A 105 16.38 -0.28 -2.55
CA ALA A 105 16.39 1.17 -2.49
C ALA A 105 16.80 1.77 -3.83
N THR A 106 17.85 1.22 -4.45
CA THR A 106 18.33 1.58 -5.79
C THR A 106 17.24 1.33 -6.84
N ALA A 107 16.61 0.16 -6.85
CA ALA A 107 15.52 -0.14 -7.77
C ALA A 107 14.31 0.80 -7.58
N ARG A 108 14.04 1.27 -6.36
CA ARG A 108 12.93 2.21 -6.09
C ARG A 108 13.26 3.66 -6.46
N SER A 109 14.53 4.00 -6.62
CA SER A 109 14.99 5.37 -6.88
C SER A 109 14.64 5.87 -8.28
N LEU A 110 14.54 4.96 -9.26
CA LEU A 110 14.15 5.26 -10.63
C LEU A 110 12.79 4.62 -10.90
N LYS A 111 11.86 5.41 -11.44
CA LYS A 111 10.56 4.90 -11.87
C LYS A 111 10.62 4.53 -13.34
N THR A 112 10.13 3.33 -13.64
CA THR A 112 9.85 2.89 -15.00
C THR A 112 8.72 3.73 -15.61
N ASP A 113 8.62 3.78 -16.94
CA ASP A 113 7.52 4.47 -17.61
C ASP A 113 6.15 3.94 -17.17
N ALA A 114 6.03 2.62 -16.97
CA ALA A 114 4.81 2.00 -16.47
C ALA A 114 4.44 2.45 -15.04
N GLU A 115 5.43 2.66 -14.16
CA GLU A 115 5.23 3.22 -12.83
C GLU A 115 4.88 4.71 -12.88
N ILE A 116 5.54 5.49 -13.75
CA ILE A 116 5.24 6.92 -13.97
C ILE A 116 3.78 7.06 -14.45
N ASP A 117 3.34 6.23 -15.38
CA ASP A 117 1.97 6.21 -15.88
C ASP A 117 0.95 5.86 -14.77
N ARG A 118 1.31 4.93 -13.86
CA ARG A 118 0.49 4.61 -12.68
C ARG A 118 0.42 5.79 -11.72
N LEU A 119 1.55 6.45 -11.45
CA LEU A 119 1.59 7.65 -10.60
C LEU A 119 0.73 8.77 -11.20
N GLY A 120 0.81 8.99 -12.52
CA GLY A 120 -0.01 9.99 -13.21
C GLY A 120 -1.52 9.70 -13.09
N ARG A 121 -1.94 8.43 -13.14
CA ARG A 121 -3.34 8.05 -12.88
C ARG A 121 -3.78 8.39 -11.46
N ILE A 122 -2.96 8.04 -10.47
CA ILE A 122 -3.25 8.33 -9.05
C ILE A 122 -3.29 9.85 -8.81
N GLN A 123 -2.39 10.62 -9.41
CA GLN A 123 -2.37 12.08 -9.30
C GLN A 123 -3.63 12.71 -9.89
N ARG A 124 -4.12 12.24 -11.05
CA ARG A 124 -5.40 12.70 -11.61
C ARG A 124 -6.57 12.39 -10.68
N ALA A 125 -6.60 11.20 -10.11
CA ALA A 125 -7.61 10.85 -9.10
C ALA A 125 -7.53 11.78 -7.89
N ALA A 126 -6.33 12.06 -7.37
CA ALA A 126 -6.13 12.99 -6.27
C ALA A 126 -6.65 14.40 -6.59
N VAL A 127 -6.41 14.90 -7.81
CA VAL A 127 -6.97 16.19 -8.28
C VAL A 127 -8.50 16.16 -8.34
N ALA A 128 -9.12 15.06 -8.78
CA ALA A 128 -10.57 14.89 -8.75
C ALA A 128 -11.12 14.92 -7.31
N GLY A 129 -10.44 14.23 -6.39
CA GLY A 129 -10.75 14.25 -4.95
C GLY A 129 -10.71 15.65 -4.35
N VAL A 130 -9.64 16.41 -4.61
CA VAL A 130 -9.50 17.81 -4.15
C VAL A 130 -10.58 18.70 -4.77
N SER A 131 -10.83 18.55 -6.07
CA SER A 131 -11.91 19.28 -6.76
C SER A 131 -13.27 19.01 -6.13
N ARG A 132 -13.55 17.75 -5.77
CA ARG A 132 -14.78 17.38 -5.08
C ARG A 132 -14.88 18.04 -3.71
N ALA A 133 -13.80 18.06 -2.93
CA ALA A 133 -13.78 18.75 -1.64
C ALA A 133 -14.10 20.25 -1.81
N ARG A 134 -13.49 20.90 -2.81
CA ARG A 134 -13.75 22.30 -3.14
C ARG A 134 -15.21 22.55 -3.50
N THR A 135 -15.82 21.71 -4.33
CA THR A 135 -17.24 21.81 -4.70
C THR A 135 -18.14 21.69 -3.46
N VAL A 136 -17.91 20.68 -2.60
CA VAL A 136 -18.69 20.49 -1.37
C VAL A 136 -18.59 21.72 -0.47
N LEU A 137 -17.39 22.26 -0.28
CA LEU A 137 -17.18 23.47 0.53
C LEU A 137 -17.84 24.71 -0.08
N ALA A 138 -17.82 24.86 -1.41
CA ALA A 138 -18.46 25.97 -2.10
C ALA A 138 -20.00 25.91 -2.07
N GLU A 139 -20.57 24.70 -2.10
CA GLU A 139 -22.01 24.45 -1.95
C GLU A 139 -22.49 24.55 -0.49
N SER A 140 -21.55 24.60 0.46
CA SER A 140 -21.89 24.62 1.88
C SER A 140 -22.29 26.02 2.33
N ALA A 141 -23.28 26.09 3.21
CA ALA A 141 -23.76 27.33 3.79
C ALA A 141 -23.61 27.31 5.31
N VAL A 142 -23.31 28.48 5.89
CA VAL A 142 -23.38 28.69 7.34
C VAL A 142 -24.83 29.05 7.66
N GLU A 143 -25.56 28.17 8.33
CA GLU A 143 -26.84 28.57 8.90
C GLU A 143 -26.56 29.41 10.15
N GLY A 144 -27.04 30.66 10.16
CA GLY A 144 -27.04 31.49 11.36
C GLY A 144 -27.74 30.74 12.49
N ALA A 145 -27.15 30.80 13.69
CA ALA A 145 -27.77 30.24 14.89
C ALA A 145 -29.20 30.81 14.99
N ARG A 146 -30.22 29.98 14.76
CA ARG A 146 -31.55 30.33 15.25
C ARG A 146 -31.43 30.27 16.76
N PRO A 147 -31.77 31.34 17.50
CA PRO A 147 -31.72 31.31 18.94
C PRO A 147 -32.79 30.34 19.43
N THR A 148 -32.40 29.08 19.59
CA THR A 148 -33.09 28.16 20.47
C THR A 148 -32.67 28.56 21.87
N GLY A 149 -33.61 28.74 22.80
CA GLY A 149 -33.36 29.29 24.15
C GLY A 149 -32.41 28.51 25.07
N ASP A 150 -31.56 27.65 24.51
CA ASP A 150 -30.48 26.89 25.12
C ASP A 150 -29.11 27.24 24.46
N ASP A 151 -28.96 28.49 24.05
CA ASP A 151 -27.74 29.00 23.41
C ASP A 151 -26.60 29.10 24.43
N ARG A 152 -25.68 28.11 24.37
CA ARG A 152 -24.36 28.24 24.99
C ARG A 152 -23.58 29.34 24.26
N PRO A 153 -22.98 30.31 24.98
CA PRO A 153 -22.43 31.54 24.40
C PRO A 153 -21.27 31.35 23.39
N ASP A 154 -20.68 30.15 23.29
CA ASP A 154 -19.48 29.90 22.49
C ASP A 154 -19.70 29.03 21.23
N ARG A 155 -20.94 28.70 20.86
CA ARG A 155 -21.19 27.78 19.75
C ARG A 155 -21.14 28.50 18.39
N ARG A 156 -20.02 28.36 17.67
CA ARG A 156 -19.92 28.83 16.28
C ARG A 156 -20.96 28.11 15.40
N PRO A 157 -21.60 28.82 14.45
CA PRO A 157 -22.59 28.21 13.57
C PRO A 157 -21.96 27.11 12.72
N ALA A 158 -22.68 26.00 12.56
CA ALA A 158 -22.19 24.84 11.82
C ALA A 158 -22.29 25.07 10.31
N LEU A 159 -21.23 24.68 9.59
CA LEU A 159 -21.27 24.60 8.13
C LEU A 159 -22.19 23.44 7.72
N ARG A 160 -23.15 23.67 6.82
CA ARG A 160 -24.09 22.65 6.33
C ARG A 160 -23.90 22.40 4.85
N TRP A 161 -23.96 21.14 4.47
CA TRP A 161 -23.95 20.68 3.08
C TRP A 161 -25.07 19.65 2.92
N ASP A 162 -25.92 19.84 1.92
CA ASP A 162 -27.07 18.96 1.64
C ASP A 162 -27.95 18.75 2.90
N GLY A 163 -28.40 19.87 3.47
CA GLY A 163 -29.31 19.88 4.63
C GLY A 163 -28.74 19.31 5.92
N SER A 164 -27.45 18.95 5.99
CA SER A 164 -26.83 18.30 7.15
C SER A 164 -25.53 18.99 7.56
N PRO A 165 -25.10 18.92 8.83
CA PRO A 165 -23.79 19.41 9.22
C PRO A 165 -22.66 18.77 8.40
N LEU A 166 -21.76 19.59 7.88
CA LEU A 166 -20.56 19.15 7.19
C LEU A 166 -19.44 18.90 8.23
N THR A 167 -19.13 17.63 8.46
CA THR A 167 -18.00 17.21 9.30
C THR A 167 -16.79 16.88 8.43
N ALA A 168 -15.59 16.87 9.03
CA ALA A 168 -14.36 16.43 8.35
C ALA A 168 -14.52 15.01 7.77
N GLU A 169 -15.17 14.11 8.52
CA GLU A 169 -15.49 12.75 8.08
C GLU A 169 -16.45 12.73 6.87
N ARG A 170 -17.48 13.57 6.86
CA ARG A 170 -18.42 13.66 5.74
C ARG A 170 -17.74 14.19 4.48
N LEU A 171 -16.84 15.17 4.63
CA LEU A 171 -16.01 15.66 3.53
C LEU A 171 -15.04 14.58 3.03
N ARG A 172 -14.36 13.87 3.95
CA ARG A 172 -13.47 12.74 3.63
C ARG A 172 -14.18 11.66 2.83
N ARG A 173 -15.41 11.29 3.21
CA ARG A 173 -16.23 10.33 2.44
C ARG A 173 -16.57 10.82 1.05
N ALA A 174 -16.95 12.10 0.90
CA ALA A 174 -17.22 12.68 -0.42
C ALA A 174 -15.99 12.65 -1.33
N VAL A 175 -14.79 12.90 -0.78
CA VAL A 175 -13.51 12.76 -1.48
C VAL A 175 -13.24 11.30 -1.86
N ASN A 176 -13.38 10.37 -0.91
CA ASN A 176 -13.15 8.94 -1.16
C ASN A 176 -14.09 8.38 -2.24
N VAL A 177 -15.33 8.87 -2.34
CA VAL A 177 -16.25 8.52 -3.43
C VAL A 177 -15.71 9.00 -4.78
N ALA A 178 -15.16 10.22 -4.86
CA ALA A 178 -14.55 10.73 -6.09
C ALA A 178 -13.28 9.94 -6.47
N LEU A 179 -12.45 9.57 -5.50
CA LEU A 179 -11.29 8.70 -5.73
C LEU A 179 -11.71 7.31 -6.24
N ALA A 180 -12.75 6.73 -5.65
CA ALA A 180 -13.27 5.43 -6.05
C ALA A 180 -13.84 5.44 -7.48
N ALA A 181 -14.45 6.54 -7.92
CA ALA A 181 -14.92 6.71 -9.30
C ALA A 181 -13.76 6.68 -10.32
N GLU A 182 -12.55 7.06 -9.89
CA GLU A 182 -11.31 6.99 -10.67
C GLU A 182 -10.57 5.65 -10.49
N GLY A 183 -11.20 4.66 -9.83
CA GLY A 183 -10.62 3.34 -9.56
C GLY A 183 -9.60 3.32 -8.41
N VAL A 184 -9.52 4.38 -7.61
CA VAL A 184 -8.60 4.47 -6.46
C VAL A 184 -9.35 4.13 -5.17
N GLY A 185 -8.91 3.07 -4.49
CA GLY A 185 -9.48 2.67 -3.21
C GLY A 185 -9.09 3.61 -2.06
N ASP A 186 -9.93 3.60 -1.02
CA ASP A 186 -9.60 4.15 0.31
C ASP A 186 -8.46 3.32 0.91
N ALA A 187 -7.24 3.88 0.89
CA ALA A 187 -6.07 3.30 1.55
C ALA A 187 -5.88 3.83 2.99
N GLY A 188 -6.84 4.59 3.53
CA GLY A 188 -6.69 5.32 4.79
C GLY A 188 -5.89 6.63 4.66
N ASP A 189 -5.40 6.95 3.46
CA ASP A 189 -4.46 8.06 3.23
C ASP A 189 -5.12 9.44 3.01
N THR A 190 -6.46 9.51 3.02
CA THR A 190 -7.17 10.79 2.88
C THR A 190 -7.37 11.44 4.25
N ALA A 191 -6.57 12.46 4.54
CA ALA A 191 -6.69 13.28 5.74
C ALA A 191 -7.46 14.58 5.47
N ILE A 192 -8.40 14.92 6.34
CA ILE A 192 -9.13 16.20 6.33
C ILE A 192 -8.99 16.83 7.70
N GLY A 193 -8.25 17.94 7.77
CA GLY A 193 -8.09 18.75 8.99
C GLY A 193 -9.07 19.92 9.04
N VAL A 194 -9.50 20.30 10.25
CA VAL A 194 -10.33 21.50 10.49
C VAL A 194 -9.78 22.32 11.66
N GLY A 195 -9.71 23.64 11.52
CA GLY A 195 -9.19 24.52 12.57
C GLY A 195 -7.80 24.11 13.05
N GLY A 196 -7.58 24.04 14.37
CA GLY A 196 -6.27 23.68 14.96
C GLY A 196 -5.79 22.25 14.72
N SER A 197 -6.58 21.40 14.04
CA SER A 197 -6.16 20.06 13.59
C SER A 197 -5.64 20.04 12.15
N ALA A 198 -5.67 21.16 11.44
CA ALA A 198 -5.01 21.33 10.15
C ALA A 198 -3.54 21.68 10.40
N THR A 199 -2.68 20.66 10.48
CA THR A 199 -1.23 20.77 10.59
C THR A 199 -0.57 19.85 9.58
#